data_AF-A0A4D6L228-F1
#
_entry.id   AF-A0A4D6L228-F1
#
_cell.length_a   1.000
_cell.length_b   1.000
_cell.length_c   1.000
_cell.angle_alpha   90.00
_cell.angle_beta   90.00
_cell.angle_gamma   90.00
#
_symmetry.space_group_name_H-M   'P 1'
#
loop_
_entity.id
_entity.type
_entity.pdbx_description
1 polymer ?
#
loop_
_entity_poly.entity_id
_entity_poly.type
_entity_poly.pdbx_seq_one_letter_code
_entity_poly.pdbx_strand_id
1 'polypeptide(L)'
;MTTIVNAYFGSKILSPSTGIVLNNEMDDFFMPRNVSKDVPPPAPANFIVLGKWPLSSMTPTIALKNGKLKVAVGASGGAFIIGGTLEILFLL
;
A
#
# COMPACT_ATOMS: atom_id res chain seq x y z
N MET A 1 9.85 -5.09 -6.80
CA MET A 1 8.45 -5.53 -6.60
C MET A 1 8.05 -5.18 -5.19
N THR A 2 6.83 -4.69 -4.97
CA THR A 2 6.27 -4.44 -3.63
C THR A 2 5.01 -5.28 -3.50
N THR A 3 4.90 -6.08 -2.45
CA THR A 3 3.78 -6.97 -2.17
C THR A 3 3.40 -6.86 -0.70
N ILE A 4 2.12 -7.03 -0.38
CA ILE A 4 1.61 -6.80 0.97
C ILE A 4 0.43 -7.73 1.27
N VAL A 5 0.17 -7.92 2.57
CA VAL A 5 -1.10 -8.46 3.12
C VAL A 5 -1.85 -7.39 3.94
N ASN A 6 -1.56 -6.12 3.66
CA ASN A 6 -1.75 -4.93 4.49
C ASN A 6 -1.01 -4.97 5.85
N ALA A 7 -1.73 -5.15 6.97
CA ALA A 7 -1.15 -5.06 8.31
C ALA A 7 -0.23 -6.24 8.65
N TYR A 8 0.50 -6.18 9.77
CA TYR A 8 1.25 -7.34 10.26
C TYR A 8 0.32 -8.55 10.44
N PHE A 9 0.65 -9.64 9.75
CA PHE A 9 -0.17 -10.87 9.65
C PHE A 9 -1.54 -10.69 9.00
N GLY A 10 -1.75 -9.60 8.23
CA GLY A 10 -2.97 -9.31 7.49
C GLY A 10 -4.22 -9.35 8.36
N SER A 11 -5.19 -10.18 7.97
CA SER A 11 -6.43 -10.42 8.73
C SER A 11 -6.24 -11.20 10.02
N LYS A 12 -5.03 -11.70 10.29
CA LYS A 12 -4.72 -12.66 11.37
C LYS A 12 -5.43 -14.01 11.20
N ILE A 13 -5.91 -14.31 9.99
CA ILE A 13 -6.53 -15.58 9.62
C ILE A 13 -5.54 -16.37 8.78
N LEU A 14 -5.16 -17.55 9.28
CA LEU A 14 -4.38 -18.55 8.57
C LEU A 14 -5.32 -19.69 8.15
N SER A 15 -5.32 -20.04 6.86
CA SER A 15 -6.04 -21.22 6.37
C SER A 15 -5.40 -22.50 6.94
N PRO A 16 -6.11 -23.34 7.72
CA PRO A 16 -5.52 -24.55 8.28
C PRO A 16 -5.16 -25.61 7.23
N SER A 17 -5.87 -25.63 6.10
CA SER A 17 -5.65 -26.61 5.03
C SER A 17 -4.53 -26.23 4.07
N THR A 18 -4.29 -24.92 3.86
CA THR A 18 -3.32 -24.42 2.88
C THR A 18 -2.13 -23.68 3.47
N GLY A 19 -2.20 -23.27 4.74
CA GLY A 19 -1.18 -22.45 5.38
C GLY A 19 -1.10 -21.00 4.84
N ILE A 20 -2.07 -20.55 4.04
CA ILE A 20 -2.09 -19.19 3.49
C ILE A 20 -2.64 -18.21 4.53
N VAL A 21 -1.91 -17.11 4.77
CA VAL A 21 -2.39 -15.96 5.55
C VAL A 21 -3.24 -15.06 4.66
N LEU A 22 -4.46 -14.75 5.09
CA LEU A 22 -5.36 -13.88 4.35
C LEU A 22 -5.05 -12.40 4.63
N ASN A 23 -5.05 -11.57 3.60
CA ASN A 23 -4.86 -10.12 3.74
C ASN A 23 -6.04 -9.45 4.47
N ASN A 24 -5.82 -8.25 4.97
CA ASN A 24 -6.88 -7.33 5.41
C ASN A 24 -6.91 -6.05 4.56
N GLU A 25 -6.77 -6.18 3.24
CA GLU A 25 -6.66 -5.02 2.31
C GLU A 25 -7.93 -4.16 2.27
N MET A 26 -9.07 -4.70 2.73
CA MET A 26 -10.32 -3.94 2.87
C MET A 26 -10.19 -2.72 3.79
N ASP A 27 -9.19 -2.71 4.68
CA ASP A 27 -8.88 -1.61 5.60
C ASP A 27 -8.30 -0.37 4.89
N ASP A 28 -7.76 -0.53 3.67
CA ASP A 28 -7.23 0.60 2.88
C ASP A 28 -8.35 1.43 2.20
N PHE A 29 -9.61 1.01 2.28
CA PHE A 29 -10.75 1.84 1.87
C PHE A 29 -11.13 2.86 2.93
N PHE A 30 -11.61 4.02 2.50
CA PHE A 30 -12.26 4.96 3.40
C PHE A 30 -13.68 4.50 3.75
N MET A 31 -14.03 4.61 5.03
CA MET A 31 -15.40 4.46 5.49
C MET A 31 -16.11 5.83 5.56
N PRO A 32 -17.34 5.96 5.05
CA PRO A 32 -18.08 7.24 5.03
C PRO A 32 -18.32 7.89 6.40
N ARG A 33 -18.18 7.13 7.49
CA ARG A 33 -18.45 7.58 8.88
C ARG A 33 -17.28 7.40 9.84
N ASN A 34 -16.06 7.19 9.35
CA ASN A 34 -14.92 7.05 10.27
C ASN A 34 -14.48 8.43 10.79
N VAL A 35 -14.72 8.68 12.08
CA VAL A 35 -14.46 9.97 12.76
C VAL A 35 -13.44 9.84 13.90
N SER A 36 -12.51 8.89 13.82
CA SER A 36 -11.36 8.86 14.72
C SER A 36 -10.34 9.92 14.33
N LYS A 37 -9.68 10.53 15.33
CA LYS A 37 -8.71 11.63 15.14
C LYS A 37 -7.52 11.28 14.26
N ASP A 38 -7.21 9.99 14.14
CA ASP A 38 -6.05 9.47 13.40
C ASP A 38 -6.38 9.08 11.95
N VAL A 39 -7.63 9.24 11.51
CA VAL A 39 -8.07 8.87 10.16
C VAL A 39 -8.22 10.13 9.30
N PRO A 40 -7.63 10.17 8.08
CA PRO A 40 -7.81 11.30 7.18
C PRO A 40 -9.28 11.53 6.85
N PRO A 41 -9.68 12.76 6.48
CA PRO A 41 -11.07 13.04 6.11
C PRO A 41 -11.53 12.07 5.01
N PRO A 42 -12.80 11.64 5.04
CA PRO A 42 -13.29 10.63 4.11
C PRO A 42 -13.10 11.09 2.67
N ALA A 43 -12.44 10.26 1.87
CA ALA A 43 -12.25 10.48 0.44
C ALA A 43 -13.24 9.61 -0.36
N PRO A 44 -14.34 10.17 -0.89
CA PRO A 44 -15.36 9.38 -1.60
C PRO A 44 -14.82 8.58 -2.78
N ALA A 45 -13.77 9.09 -3.42
CA ALA A 45 -13.05 8.41 -4.50
C ALA A 45 -12.47 7.05 -4.08
N ASN A 46 -12.25 6.81 -2.78
CA ASN A 46 -11.75 5.56 -2.23
C ASN A 46 -12.73 4.95 -1.21
N PHE A 47 -14.04 5.13 -1.40
CA PHE A 47 -15.06 4.34 -0.71
C PHE A 47 -15.18 2.93 -1.31
N ILE A 48 -15.60 2.00 -0.45
CA ILE A 48 -15.87 0.60 -0.78
C ILE A 48 -17.00 0.50 -1.81
N VAL A 49 -16.74 -0.21 -2.91
CA VAL A 49 -17.73 -0.63 -3.91
C VAL A 49 -17.38 -2.05 -4.35
N LEU A 50 -18.37 -2.86 -4.70
CA LEU A 50 -18.14 -4.23 -5.17
C LEU A 50 -17.15 -4.25 -6.36
N GLY A 51 -16.15 -5.13 -6.28
CA GLY A 51 -15.15 -5.32 -7.34
C GLY A 51 -14.12 -4.19 -7.48
N LYS A 52 -14.19 -3.15 -6.65
CA LYS A 52 -13.22 -2.06 -6.64
C LYS A 52 -11.94 -2.48 -5.92
N TRP A 53 -10.83 -1.91 -6.34
CA TRP A 53 -9.53 -2.04 -5.68
C TRP A 53 -9.31 -0.88 -4.70
N PRO A 54 -8.80 -1.14 -3.49
CA PRO A 54 -8.47 -0.08 -2.55
C PRO A 54 -7.27 0.75 -3.04
N LEU A 55 -7.24 2.03 -2.65
CA LEU A 55 -6.08 2.88 -2.87
C LEU A 55 -4.87 2.34 -2.11
N SER A 56 -3.70 2.31 -2.76
CA SER A 56 -2.46 1.87 -2.13
C SER A 56 -1.39 2.97 -2.18
N SER A 57 -0.53 3.02 -1.16
CA SER A 57 0.68 3.85 -1.15
C SER A 57 1.87 3.18 -1.87
N MET A 58 1.73 1.93 -2.32
CA MET A 58 2.78 1.19 -3.01
C MET A 58 3.28 1.94 -4.25
N THR A 59 4.58 2.27 -4.25
CA THR A 59 5.22 3.04 -5.34
C THR A 59 6.50 2.32 -5.83
N PRO A 60 6.40 1.10 -6.40
CA PRO A 60 7.54 0.44 -7.01
C PRO A 60 8.00 1.23 -8.25
N THR A 61 9.25 1.68 -8.27
CA THR A 61 9.75 2.64 -9.26
C THR A 61 11.02 2.14 -9.94
N ILE A 62 11.09 2.31 -11.26
CA ILE A 62 12.30 2.12 -12.06
C ILE A 62 12.62 3.45 -12.73
N ALA A 63 13.82 3.98 -12.51
CA ALA A 63 14.28 5.20 -13.15
C ALA A 63 15.47 4.94 -14.08
N LEU A 64 15.43 5.57 -15.25
CA LEU A 64 16.46 5.45 -16.28
C LEU A 64 17.23 6.77 -16.40
N LYS A 65 18.52 6.69 -16.71
CA LYS A 65 19.36 7.84 -17.10
C LYS A 65 20.01 7.52 -18.44
N ASN A 66 19.74 8.35 -19.46
CA ASN A 66 20.24 8.16 -20.82
C ASN A 66 19.91 6.76 -21.40
N GLY A 67 18.67 6.30 -21.19
CA GLY A 67 18.20 5.00 -21.66
C GLY A 67 18.78 3.78 -20.92
N LYS A 68 19.63 3.99 -19.91
CA LYS A 68 20.19 2.93 -19.07
C LYS A 68 19.54 2.94 -17.69
N LEU A 69 19.40 1.77 -17.08
CA LEU A 69 18.91 1.64 -15.71
C LEU A 69 19.79 2.46 -14.76
N LYS A 70 19.18 3.40 -14.04
CA LYS A 70 19.84 4.16 -12.97
C LYS A 70 19.54 3.53 -11.62
N VAL A 71 18.26 3.25 -11.35
CA VAL A 71 17.80 2.67 -10.09
C VAL A 71 16.49 1.91 -10.27
N ALA A 72 16.34 0.82 -9.53
CA ALA A 72 15.06 0.16 -9.26
C ALA A 72 14.84 0.18 -7.74
N VAL A 73 13.79 0.84 -7.28
CA VAL A 73 13.55 1.15 -5.87
C VAL A 73 12.08 0.96 -5.48
N GLY A 74 11.84 0.68 -4.21
CA GLY A 74 10.54 0.75 -3.57
C GLY A 74 10.72 0.83 -2.06
N ALA A 75 9.62 0.97 -1.32
CA ALA A 75 9.61 1.04 0.13
C ALA A 75 8.44 0.25 0.73
N SER A 76 8.45 0.11 2.06
CA SER A 76 7.37 -0.44 2.88
C SER A 76 7.08 0.50 4.06
N GLY A 77 5.88 0.42 4.65
CA GLY A 77 5.53 1.24 5.83
C GLY A 77 4.24 2.07 5.67
N GLY A 78 3.24 1.56 4.96
CA GLY A 78 1.95 2.24 4.78
C GLY A 78 2.11 3.61 4.10
N ALA A 79 1.59 4.66 4.73
CA ALA A 79 1.64 6.03 4.21
C ALA A 79 3.06 6.55 3.96
N PHE A 80 4.08 5.98 4.61
CA PHE A 80 5.47 6.41 4.44
C PHE A 80 6.13 5.88 3.15
N ILE A 81 5.50 4.95 2.42
CA ILE A 81 6.10 4.35 1.22
C ILE A 81 6.42 5.43 0.17
N ILE A 82 5.51 6.39 -0.05
CA ILE A 82 5.70 7.45 -1.04
C ILE A 82 6.93 8.28 -0.70
N GLY A 83 7.04 8.74 0.56
CA GLY A 83 8.17 9.53 1.05
C GLY A 83 9.49 8.75 0.99
N GLY A 84 9.49 7.50 1.45
CA GLY A 84 10.69 6.64 1.47
C GLY A 84 11.21 6.32 0.06
N THR A 85 10.32 6.02 -0.89
CA THR A 85 10.73 5.84 -2.30
C THR A 85 11.30 7.15 -2.88
N LEU A 86 10.67 8.28 -2.58
CA LEU A 86 11.09 9.59 -3.08
C LEU A 86 12.46 10.01 -2.53
N GLU A 87 12.72 9.78 -1.25
CA GLU A 87 14.00 10.09 -0.60
C GLU A 87 15.16 9.39 -1.31
N ILE A 88 15.05 8.08 -1.57
CA ILE A 88 16.07 7.33 -2.30
C ILE A 88 16.23 7.84 -3.73
N LEU A 89 15.12 8.23 -4.38
CA LEU A 89 15.18 8.76 -5.75
C LEU A 89 15.92 10.10 -5.83
N PHE A 90 15.81 10.96 -4.82
CA PHE A 90 16.53 12.24 -4.76
C PHE A 90 18.02 12.09 -4.45
N LEU A 91 18.40 11.07 -3.68
CA LEU A 91 19.79 10.82 -3.29
C LEU A 91 20.65 10.20 -4.40
N LEU A 92 20.03 9.71 -5.49
CA LEU A 92 20.69 9.02 -6.60
C LEU A 92 20.68 9.88 -7.88
#